data_AF-A0A959P319-F1
#
_entry.id   AF-A0A959P319-F1
#
_cell.length_a   1.000
_cell.length_b   1.000
_cell.length_c   1.000
_cell.angle_alpha   90.00
_cell.angle_beta   90.00
_cell.angle_gamma   90.00
#
_symmetry.space_group_name_H-M   'P 1'
#
loop_
_entity.id
_entity.type
_entity.pdbx_description
1 polymer ?
#
loop_
_entity_poly.entity_id
_entity_poly.type
_entity_poly.pdbx_seq_one_letter_code
_entity_poly.pdbx_strand_id
1 'polypeptide(L)'
;MLEHFFRNLPTLETERLILRKLKYEDKSDIFKYAKNPKVAEHVIWYAHQNEMDTIDFLNFTYDSYNKNLPASWGIEWKENNKIIGTVGFNSFDVQNQKGEIGYA
;
A
#
# COMPACT_ATOMS: atom_id res chain seq x y z
N MET A 1 9.40 -5.48 20.51
CA MET A 1 7.95 -5.48 20.21
C MET A 1 7.62 -5.03 18.78
N LEU A 2 8.47 -4.24 18.10
CA LEU A 2 8.27 -3.82 16.69
C LEU A 2 9.03 -4.64 15.63
N GLU A 3 9.86 -5.61 16.04
CA GLU A 3 10.87 -6.25 15.18
C GLU A 3 10.32 -6.96 13.93
N HIS A 4 9.01 -7.23 13.88
CA HIS A 4 8.35 -7.87 12.74
C HIS A 4 7.00 -7.24 12.38
N PHE A 5 6.72 -6.00 12.77
CA PHE A 5 5.40 -5.37 12.55
C PHE A 5 5.01 -5.36 11.07
N PHE A 6 5.88 -4.88 10.18
CA PHE A 6 5.61 -4.81 8.74
C PHE A 6 5.65 -6.18 8.07
N ARG A 7 6.49 -7.09 8.58
CA ARG A 7 6.49 -8.49 8.15
C ARG A 7 5.19 -9.19 8.49
N ASN A 8 4.58 -8.89 9.63
CA ASN A 8 3.31 -9.45 10.09
C ASN A 8 2.23 -8.38 10.09
N LEU A 9 2.17 -7.58 9.02
CA LEU A 9 1.26 -6.44 8.92
C LEU A 9 -0.18 -6.89 9.22
N PRO A 10 -0.80 -6.40 10.30
CA PRO A 10 -2.12 -6.87 10.71
C PRO A 10 -3.19 -6.39 9.73
N THR A 11 -4.23 -7.21 9.56
CA THR A 11 -5.45 -6.75 8.89
C THR A 11 -6.23 -5.87 9.85
N LEU A 12 -6.62 -4.67 9.39
CA LEU A 12 -7.48 -3.76 10.13
C LEU A 12 -8.84 -3.66 9.43
N GLU A 13 -9.90 -3.56 10.19
CA GLU A 13 -11.26 -3.53 9.66
C GLU A 13 -12.01 -2.32 10.21
N THR A 14 -12.76 -1.66 9.33
CA THR A 14 -13.67 -0.56 9.67
C THR A 14 -15.08 -0.92 9.21
N GLU A 15 -16.05 -0.03 9.38
CA GLU A 15 -17.41 -0.25 8.85
C GLU A 15 -17.41 -0.53 7.33
N ARG A 16 -16.60 0.20 6.56
CA ARG A 16 -16.63 0.17 5.08
C ARG A 16 -15.40 -0.45 4.42
N LEU A 17 -14.29 -0.56 5.15
CA LEU A 17 -12.97 -0.86 4.58
C LEU A 17 -12.28 -2.01 5.31
N ILE A 18 -11.46 -2.75 4.57
CA ILE A 18 -10.45 -3.68 5.11
C ILE A 18 -9.09 -3.15 4.69
N LEU A 19 -8.21 -2.86 5.64
CA LEU A 19 -6.80 -2.56 5.38
C LEU A 19 -6.02 -3.85 5.54
N ARG A 20 -5.46 -4.37 4.45
CA ARG A 20 -4.71 -5.63 4.45
C ARG A 20 -3.45 -5.55 3.60
N LYS A 21 -2.57 -6.55 3.72
CA LYS A 21 -1.50 -6.73 2.73
C LYS A 21 -2.08 -6.84 1.32
N LEU A 22 -1.38 -6.22 0.39
CA LEU A 22 -1.61 -6.40 -1.04
C LEU A 22 -1.34 -7.85 -1.46
N LYS A 23 -2.03 -8.29 -2.50
CA LYS A 23 -1.91 -9.58 -3.16
C LYS A 23 -1.72 -9.38 -4.66
N TYR A 24 -1.23 -10.40 -5.35
CA TYR A 24 -0.90 -10.26 -6.77
C TYR A 24 -2.17 -10.04 -7.62
N GLU A 25 -3.28 -10.61 -7.16
CA GLU A 25 -4.59 -10.47 -7.76
C GLU A 25 -5.12 -9.03 -7.71
N ASP A 26 -4.60 -8.20 -6.80
CA ASP A 26 -4.99 -6.78 -6.68
C ASP A 26 -4.45 -5.93 -7.83
N LYS A 27 -3.53 -6.45 -8.68
CA LYS A 27 -2.83 -5.68 -9.72
C LYS A 27 -3.76 -4.87 -10.62
N SER A 28 -4.90 -5.44 -11.02
CA SER A 28 -5.81 -4.79 -11.96
C SER A 28 -6.56 -3.63 -11.29
N ASP A 29 -6.90 -3.78 -10.02
CA ASP A 29 -7.52 -2.71 -9.24
C ASP A 29 -6.52 -1.59 -8.94
N ILE A 30 -5.27 -1.94 -8.60
CA ILE A 30 -4.19 -0.96 -8.39
C ILE A 30 -3.92 -0.16 -9.66
N PHE A 31 -3.71 -0.84 -10.79
CA PHE A 31 -3.44 -0.17 -12.05
C PHE A 31 -4.58 0.77 -12.45
N LYS A 32 -5.83 0.42 -12.14
CA LYS A 32 -7.01 1.22 -12.48
C LYS A 32 -6.95 2.62 -11.89
N TYR A 33 -6.54 2.78 -10.63
CA TYR A 33 -6.41 4.11 -10.02
C TYR A 33 -5.01 4.71 -10.28
N ALA A 34 -3.95 3.91 -10.24
CA ALA A 34 -2.57 4.39 -10.34
C ALA A 34 -2.23 4.96 -11.72
N LYS A 35 -2.94 4.55 -12.77
CA LYS A 35 -2.79 5.13 -14.12
C LYS A 35 -3.41 6.53 -14.28
N ASN A 36 -4.22 6.98 -13.32
CA ASN A 36 -4.87 8.29 -13.40
C ASN A 36 -3.87 9.38 -12.98
N PRO A 37 -3.47 10.31 -13.86
CA PRO A 37 -2.52 11.37 -13.51
C PRO A 37 -2.95 12.24 -12.35
N LYS A 38 -4.26 12.40 -12.12
CA LYS A 38 -4.78 13.15 -10.96
C LYS A 38 -4.52 12.45 -9.62
N VAL A 39 -4.40 11.13 -9.61
CA VAL A 39 -4.01 10.39 -8.39
C VAL A 39 -2.50 10.54 -8.16
N ALA A 40 -1.71 10.57 -9.23
CA ALA A 40 -0.26 10.76 -9.17
C ALA A 40 0.17 12.21 -8.86
N GLU A 41 -0.73 13.19 -8.92
CA GLU A 41 -0.42 14.62 -8.81
C GLU A 41 0.16 15.03 -7.44
N HIS A 42 -0.20 14.30 -6.39
CA HIS A 42 0.12 14.67 -5.00
C HIS A 42 1.03 13.66 -4.29
N VAL A 43 1.62 12.74 -5.06
CA VAL A 43 2.46 11.64 -4.56
C VAL A 43 3.84 11.68 -5.23
N ILE A 44 4.78 10.92 -4.70
CA ILE A 44 6.18 10.91 -5.15
C ILE A 44 6.45 9.97 -6.34
N TRP A 45 5.42 9.32 -6.87
CA TRP A 45 5.51 8.36 -7.98
C TRP A 45 4.68 8.84 -9.18
N TYR A 46 5.08 8.41 -10.38
CA TYR A 46 4.40 8.78 -11.61
C TYR A 46 3.21 7.85 -11.89
N ALA A 47 2.20 8.38 -12.57
CA ALA A 47 1.07 7.58 -13.01
C ALA A 47 1.56 6.35 -13.79
N HIS A 48 1.03 5.17 -13.45
CA HIS A 48 1.42 3.93 -14.09
C HIS A 48 1.02 3.96 -15.57
N GLN A 49 1.98 3.74 -16.45
CA GLN A 49 1.78 3.75 -17.90
C GLN A 49 1.28 2.39 -18.39
N ASN A 50 1.65 1.32 -17.70
CA ASN A 50 1.28 -0.05 -18.06
C ASN A 50 1.19 -0.96 -16.81
N GLU A 51 0.76 -2.20 -16.99
CA GLU A 51 0.62 -3.15 -15.88
C GLU A 51 1.98 -3.53 -15.25
N MET A 52 3.09 -3.46 -15.98
CA MET A 52 4.43 -3.75 -15.45
C MET A 52 4.82 -2.79 -14.34
N ASP A 53 4.52 -1.50 -14.49
CA ASP A 53 4.77 -0.50 -13.43
C ASP A 53 4.03 -0.87 -12.13
N THR A 54 2.84 -1.46 -12.26
CA THR A 54 2.05 -1.94 -11.11
C THR A 54 2.64 -3.20 -10.49
N ILE A 55 3.16 -4.11 -11.32
CA ILE A 55 3.85 -5.32 -10.88
C ILE A 55 5.14 -4.93 -10.13
N ASP A 56 5.88 -3.93 -10.62
CA ASP A 56 7.08 -3.43 -9.97
C ASP A 56 6.77 -2.82 -8.60
N PHE A 57 5.68 -2.05 -8.49
CA PHE A 57 5.18 -1.56 -7.20
C PHE A 57 4.81 -2.71 -6.23
N LEU A 58 4.13 -3.74 -6.71
CA LEU A 58 3.78 -4.90 -5.90
C LEU A 58 5.02 -5.66 -5.42
N ASN A 59 6.00 -5.87 -6.31
CA ASN A 59 7.27 -6.52 -5.97
C ASN A 59 8.02 -5.72 -4.90
N PHE A 60 8.13 -4.40 -5.06
CA PHE A 60 8.72 -3.51 -4.06
C PHE A 60 8.00 -3.62 -2.70
N THR A 61 6.68 -3.67 -2.72
CA THR A 61 5.86 -3.77 -1.51
C THR A 61 6.08 -5.12 -0.80
N TYR A 62 6.15 -6.23 -1.55
CA TYR A 62 6.45 -7.56 -0.99
C TYR A 62 7.83 -7.64 -0.38
N ASP A 63 8.82 -7.08 -1.06
CA ASP A 63 10.17 -6.96 -0.54
C ASP A 63 10.20 -6.20 0.78
N SER A 64 9.42 -5.11 0.89
CA SER A 64 9.30 -4.32 2.10
C SER A 64 8.68 -5.11 3.24
N TYR A 65 7.58 -5.86 2.99
CA TYR A 65 7.03 -6.78 4.00
C TYR A 65 8.08 -7.80 4.45
N ASN A 66 8.77 -8.47 3.52
CA ASN A 66 9.72 -9.53 3.85
C ASN A 66 10.90 -9.01 4.68
N LYS A 67 11.41 -7.83 4.33
CA LYS A 67 12.51 -7.14 5.01
C LYS A 67 12.08 -6.40 6.27
N ASN A 68 10.79 -6.44 6.65
CA ASN A 68 10.22 -5.67 7.75
C ASN A 68 10.50 -4.16 7.65
N LEU A 69 10.47 -3.63 6.43
CA LEU A 69 10.59 -2.20 6.16
C LEU A 69 9.19 -1.55 6.18
N PRO A 70 9.10 -0.22 6.37
CA PRO A 70 7.84 0.51 6.20
C PRO A 70 7.15 0.10 4.90
N ALA A 71 5.88 -0.24 5.00
CA ALA A 71 5.10 -0.80 3.90
C ALA A 71 3.63 -0.37 4.00
N SER A 72 2.93 -0.46 2.87
CA SER A 72 1.53 -0.03 2.76
C SER A 72 0.55 -1.17 2.91
N TRP A 73 -0.58 -0.89 3.53
CA TRP A 73 -1.81 -1.65 3.33
C TRP A 73 -2.42 -1.29 1.97
N GLY A 74 -3.09 -2.26 1.35
CA GLY A 74 -4.16 -2.00 0.40
C GLY A 74 -5.43 -1.61 1.14
N ILE A 75 -6.13 -0.61 0.61
CA ILE A 75 -7.45 -0.20 1.07
C ILE A 75 -8.48 -0.98 0.24
N GLU A 76 -9.05 -2.03 0.82
CA GLU A 76 -10.13 -2.79 0.20
C GLU A 76 -11.49 -2.21 0.57
N TRP A 77 -12.34 -1.97 -0.43
CA TRP A 77 -13.72 -1.56 -0.22
C TRP A 77 -14.64 -2.78 -0.11
N LYS A 78 -15.27 -2.96 1.06
CA LYS A 78 -16.08 -4.15 1.37
C LYS A 78 -17.27 -4.38 0.43
N GLU A 79 -17.79 -3.33 -0.20
CA GLU A 79 -18.98 -3.44 -1.05
C GLU A 79 -18.72 -4.31 -2.29
N ASN A 80 -17.49 -4.29 -2.81
CA ASN A 80 -17.15 -5.03 -4.02
C ASN A 80 -15.78 -5.73 -3.97
N ASN A 81 -15.16 -5.76 -2.80
CA ASN A 81 -13.86 -6.40 -2.52
C ASN A 81 -12.72 -5.89 -3.41
N LYS A 82 -12.80 -4.65 -3.90
CA LYS A 82 -11.76 -4.05 -4.75
C LYS A 82 -10.77 -3.24 -3.95
N ILE A 83 -9.51 -3.24 -4.38
CA ILE A 83 -8.53 -2.27 -3.90
C ILE A 83 -8.84 -0.90 -4.51
N ILE A 84 -9.10 0.08 -3.65
CA ILE A 84 -9.43 1.46 -4.05
C ILE A 84 -8.31 2.45 -3.76
N GLY A 85 -7.20 1.98 -3.20
CA GLY A 85 -6.06 2.81 -2.84
C GLY A 85 -5.09 2.07 -1.92
N THR A 86 -4.10 2.80 -1.42
CA THR A 86 -3.13 2.31 -0.44
C THR A 86 -2.95 3.31 0.69
N VAL A 87 -2.61 2.83 1.88
CA VAL A 87 -2.24 3.66 3.03
C VAL A 87 -1.11 2.96 3.77
N GLY A 88 -0.08 3.69 4.20
CA GLY A 88 1.10 3.06 4.74
C GLY A 88 2.06 4.02 5.40
N PHE A 89 3.09 3.46 6.01
CA PHE A 89 4.18 4.27 6.55
C PHE A 89 5.24 4.51 5.46
N ASN A 90 5.55 5.79 5.22
CA ASN A 90 6.69 6.19 4.39
C ASN A 90 7.99 6.13 5.20
N SER A 91 7.92 6.54 6.46
CA SER A 91 9.02 6.49 7.41
C SER A 91 8.52 6.10 8.79
N PHE A 92 9.33 5.35 9.54
CA PHE A 92 9.00 4.92 10.89
C PHE A 92 10.24 4.96 11.77
N ASP A 93 10.37 6.05 12.53
CA ASP A 93 11.46 6.31 13.46
C ASP A 93 11.07 5.84 14.86
N VAL A 94 11.50 4.62 15.19
CA VAL A 94 11.23 3.99 16.49
C VAL A 94 11.89 4.77 17.63
N GLN A 95 13.08 5.33 17.42
CA GLN A 95 13.84 6.02 18.47
C GLN A 95 13.12 7.31 18.89
N ASN A 96 12.59 8.05 17.92
CA ASN A 96 11.89 9.30 18.17
C ASN A 96 10.36 9.15 18.28
N GLN A 97 9.83 7.93 18.19
CA GLN A 97 8.39 7.62 18.20
C GLN A 97 7.61 8.41 17.14
N LYS A 98 8.17 8.53 15.94
CA LYS A 98 7.56 9.26 14.82
C LYS A 98 7.27 8.31 13.66
N GLY A 99 6.10 8.47 13.06
CA GLY A 99 5.74 7.80 11.82
C GLY A 99 5.19 8.82 10.84
N GLU A 100 5.59 8.70 9.58
CA GLU A 100 4.98 9.42 8.47
C GLU A 100 4.06 8.47 7.73
N ILE A 101 2.82 8.89 7.51
CA ILE A 101 1.82 8.11 6.79
C ILE A 101 1.52 8.79 5.46
N GLY A 102 1.49 8.00 4.40
CA GLY A 102 1.01 8.39 3.08
C GLY A 102 -0.21 7.57 2.67
N TYR A 103 -1.03 8.15 1.79
CA TYR A 103 -2.13 7.44 1.14
C TYR A 103 -2.33 7.93 -0.30
N ALA A 104 -2.92 7.07 -1.13
CA ALA A 104 -3.28 7.35 -2.52
C ALA A 104 -4.48 6.51 -2.94
#